data_AF-A0A284RNS4-F1
#
_entry.id   AF-A0A284RNS4-F1
#
_cell.length_a   1.000
_cell.length_b   1.000
_cell.length_c   1.000
_cell.angle_alpha   90.00
_cell.angle_beta   90.00
_cell.angle_gamma   90.00
#
_symmetry.space_group_name_H-M   'P 1'
#
loop_
_entity.id
_entity.type
_entity.pdbx_description
1 polymer ?
#
loop_
_entity_poly.entity_id
_entity_poly.type
_entity_poly.pdbx_seq_one_letter_code
_entity_poly.pdbx_strand_id
1 'polypeptide(L)'
;MAHKPATSFADWDRSDKYHNSYLIQKDDSLEANIKNSVAKGLPDIAISAAQGQFLNLLAKTIGAKRILEVGTLGGYSTTWLAKALPEEGELLTFELKEFHAQVATENLTKSGVVSKVKIVVGPASESLAKVPSEPKFDLAFIDADKASILQYFTEAKRLVRPGGIIIVDNVVRNGRVADPSYSDENVDGVRRLLAALPKDNGVEAITMGTVGEKGYDGFFLLWSTSFPALFRVMEGKKSTNLPLGSSKAMATFPATTYTDWARSDQYHRSFLMPKDDVLHAALQNSDAHGLRTEISVNAALGKFLNLLARSIGAKRILEIGTLAGYSTISLARALPKDGKVISLELHELHAKVASENIALADLTSQVEIIVGPALKTLARFPTELKFDLIFIDADKPPMTEYFAEAKRLIKQGGVIILDNVVLNGDVAKEHLPDTLSDYDKEKVKGIRRLLNSIKGDDEVDATTISTADEKGYDGFMYVIRK
;
A
#
# COMPACT_ATOMS: atom_id res chain seq x y z
N MET A 1 7.23 15.94 20.50
CA MET A 1 6.07 15.03 20.56
C MET A 1 6.03 14.36 21.93
N ALA A 2 4.89 14.34 22.61
CA ALA A 2 4.71 13.38 23.70
C ALA A 2 4.87 11.97 23.09
N HIS A 3 5.70 11.10 23.68
CA HIS A 3 5.88 9.74 23.18
C HIS A 3 4.50 9.05 23.15
N LYS A 4 3.98 8.76 21.96
CA LYS A 4 2.84 7.84 21.80
C LYS A 4 3.23 6.53 22.50
N PRO A 5 2.33 5.90 23.26
CA PRO A 5 2.65 4.66 23.95
C PRO A 5 3.03 3.59 22.92
N ALA A 6 4.04 2.79 23.24
CA ALA A 6 4.45 1.67 22.40
C ALA A 6 3.25 0.71 22.20
N THR A 7 3.10 0.21 20.98
CA THR A 7 2.05 -0.78 20.66
C THR A 7 2.65 -2.16 20.49
N SER A 8 1.82 -3.16 20.76
CA SER A 8 2.18 -4.58 20.74
C SER A 8 1.55 -5.30 19.55
N PHE A 9 2.03 -6.51 19.26
CA PHE A 9 1.37 -7.40 18.30
C PHE A 9 -0.13 -7.59 18.59
N ALA A 10 -0.51 -7.70 19.88
CA ALA A 10 -1.91 -7.83 20.26
C ALA A 10 -2.75 -6.58 19.95
N ASP A 11 -2.13 -5.40 19.91
CA ASP A 11 -2.80 -4.18 19.48
C ASP A 11 -3.04 -4.18 17.96
N TRP A 12 -2.06 -4.64 17.19
CA TRP A 12 -2.17 -4.71 15.73
C TRP A 12 -3.18 -5.77 15.29
N ASP A 13 -3.11 -6.98 15.84
CA ASP A 13 -4.07 -8.07 15.59
C ASP A 13 -5.51 -7.66 15.94
N ARG A 14 -5.71 -7.01 17.10
CA ARG A 14 -7.01 -6.47 17.49
C ARG A 14 -7.51 -5.42 16.51
N SER A 15 -6.63 -4.53 16.05
CA SER A 15 -6.98 -3.48 15.09
C SER A 15 -7.39 -4.07 13.74
N ASP A 16 -6.61 -5.00 13.20
CA ASP A 16 -6.92 -5.66 11.93
C ASP A 16 -8.27 -6.38 12.01
N LYS A 17 -8.49 -7.20 13.05
CA LYS A 17 -9.77 -7.89 13.29
C LYS A 17 -10.94 -6.92 13.38
N TYR A 18 -10.76 -5.82 14.10
CA TYR A 18 -11.80 -4.80 14.23
C TYR A 18 -12.15 -4.19 12.88
N HIS A 19 -11.18 -3.63 12.15
CA HIS A 19 -11.43 -2.98 10.85
C HIS A 19 -11.97 -3.96 9.80
N ASN A 20 -11.39 -5.16 9.71
CA ASN A 20 -11.81 -6.19 8.75
C ASN A 20 -13.29 -6.58 8.96
N SER A 21 -13.79 -6.57 10.20
CA SER A 21 -15.20 -6.88 10.51
C SER A 21 -16.23 -5.86 9.98
N TYR A 22 -15.78 -4.68 9.54
CA TYR A 22 -16.62 -3.66 8.90
C TYR A 22 -16.38 -3.59 7.40
N LEU A 23 -15.13 -3.74 6.95
CA LEU A 23 -14.71 -3.38 5.60
C LEU A 23 -14.63 -4.56 4.63
N ILE A 24 -14.31 -5.76 5.14
CA ILE A 24 -14.09 -6.94 4.29
C ILE A 24 -15.33 -7.82 4.37
N GLN A 25 -16.01 -7.97 3.24
CA GLN A 25 -17.16 -8.86 3.13
C GLN A 25 -16.72 -10.31 3.38
N LYS A 26 -17.56 -11.07 4.08
CA LYS A 26 -17.31 -12.47 4.34
C LYS A 26 -17.30 -13.25 3.02
N ASP A 27 -16.27 -14.05 2.82
CA ASP A 27 -16.10 -14.89 1.65
C ASP A 27 -15.69 -16.31 2.08
N ASP A 28 -16.65 -17.23 2.03
CA ASP A 28 -16.45 -18.61 2.47
C ASP A 28 -15.35 -19.32 1.65
N SER A 29 -15.11 -18.88 0.40
CA SER A 29 -14.10 -19.49 -0.46
C SER A 29 -12.68 -19.14 -0.02
N LEU A 30 -12.47 -17.90 0.43
CA LEU A 30 -11.19 -17.44 0.99
C LEU A 30 -10.91 -18.07 2.36
N GLU A 31 -11.92 -18.21 3.22
CA GLU A 31 -11.76 -18.95 4.48
C GLU A 31 -11.44 -20.43 4.25
N ALA A 32 -12.13 -21.06 3.30
CA ALA A 32 -11.91 -22.46 2.95
C ALA A 32 -10.52 -22.69 2.35
N ASN A 33 -9.98 -21.71 1.61
CA ASN A 33 -8.62 -21.75 1.07
C ASN A 33 -7.59 -21.92 2.20
N ILE A 34 -7.58 -21.01 3.18
CA ILE A 34 -6.65 -21.07 4.33
C ILE A 34 -6.84 -22.36 5.13
N LYS A 35 -8.09 -22.73 5.45
CA LYS A 35 -8.41 -23.96 6.19
C LYS A 35 -7.88 -25.20 5.46
N ASN A 36 -8.06 -25.29 4.14
CA ASN A 36 -7.56 -26.41 3.34
C ASN A 36 -6.03 -26.44 3.31
N SER A 37 -5.37 -25.30 3.13
CA SER A 37 -3.91 -25.22 3.13
C SER A 37 -3.31 -25.70 4.45
N VAL A 38 -3.85 -25.24 5.58
CA VAL A 38 -3.42 -25.68 6.92
C VAL A 38 -3.68 -27.18 7.11
N ALA A 39 -4.88 -27.66 6.75
CA ALA A 39 -5.23 -29.08 6.88
C ALA A 39 -4.33 -30.01 6.04
N LYS A 40 -3.81 -29.51 4.91
CA LYS A 40 -2.88 -30.22 4.02
C LYS A 40 -1.41 -30.05 4.43
N GLY A 41 -1.13 -29.33 5.50
CA GLY A 41 0.22 -29.15 6.06
C GLY A 41 1.07 -28.10 5.36
N LEU A 42 0.46 -27.16 4.61
CA LEU A 42 1.18 -26.03 4.05
C LEU A 42 1.54 -25.03 5.18
N PRO A 43 2.65 -24.29 5.04
CA PRO A 43 3.00 -23.26 6.02
C PRO A 43 1.97 -22.12 6.02
N ASP A 44 1.58 -21.66 7.22
CA ASP A 44 0.68 -20.50 7.41
C ASP A 44 1.46 -19.18 7.26
N ILE A 45 1.86 -18.90 6.03
CA ILE A 45 2.62 -17.71 5.64
C ILE A 45 1.88 -16.87 4.59
N ALA A 46 0.62 -17.21 4.30
CA ALA A 46 -0.22 -16.40 3.43
C ALA A 46 -0.42 -14.99 4.03
N ILE A 47 -0.55 -14.01 3.14
CA ILE A 47 -0.93 -12.62 3.47
C ILE A 47 -2.21 -12.56 4.33
N SER A 48 -2.39 -11.48 5.08
CA SER A 48 -3.61 -11.22 5.83
C SER A 48 -4.81 -10.94 4.91
N ALA A 49 -6.02 -11.01 5.46
CA ALA A 49 -7.23 -10.63 4.73
C ALA A 49 -7.18 -9.16 4.25
N ALA A 50 -6.66 -8.25 5.08
CA ALA A 50 -6.52 -6.83 4.74
C ALA A 50 -5.54 -6.61 3.59
N GLN A 51 -4.40 -7.31 3.58
CA GLN A 51 -3.41 -7.29 2.51
C GLN A 51 -3.98 -7.89 1.22
N GLY A 52 -4.69 -9.02 1.30
CA GLY A 52 -5.35 -9.64 0.14
C GLY A 52 -6.40 -8.74 -0.50
N GLN A 53 -7.25 -8.12 0.33
CA GLN A 53 -8.21 -7.12 -0.14
C GLN A 53 -7.49 -5.92 -0.76
N PHE A 54 -6.40 -5.42 -0.17
CA PHE A 54 -5.62 -4.33 -0.77
C PHE A 54 -5.07 -4.69 -2.17
N LEU A 55 -4.52 -5.89 -2.34
CA LEU A 55 -4.08 -6.38 -3.66
C LEU A 55 -5.26 -6.47 -4.65
N ASN A 56 -6.43 -6.93 -4.21
CA ASN A 56 -7.64 -6.99 -5.03
C ASN A 56 -8.07 -5.58 -5.48
N LEU A 57 -8.16 -4.63 -4.55
CA LEU A 57 -8.60 -3.26 -4.85
C LEU A 57 -7.58 -2.56 -5.75
N LEU A 58 -6.29 -2.74 -5.52
CA LEU A 58 -5.26 -2.15 -6.36
C LEU A 58 -5.33 -2.69 -7.79
N ALA A 59 -5.48 -4.00 -7.96
CA ALA A 59 -5.63 -4.64 -9.28
C ALA A 59 -6.88 -4.14 -10.01
N LYS A 60 -8.03 -4.01 -9.32
CA LYS A 60 -9.26 -3.41 -9.87
C LYS A 60 -9.03 -1.97 -10.32
N THR A 61 -8.38 -1.17 -9.48
CA THR A 61 -8.21 0.27 -9.70
C THR A 61 -7.36 0.57 -10.93
N ILE A 62 -6.30 -0.20 -11.17
CA ILE A 62 -5.49 -0.04 -12.38
C ILE A 62 -6.11 -0.72 -13.62
N GLY A 63 -7.28 -1.35 -13.47
CA GLY A 63 -7.96 -2.09 -14.53
C GLY A 63 -7.15 -3.29 -15.02
N ALA A 64 -6.51 -4.03 -14.11
CA ALA A 64 -5.65 -5.15 -14.46
C ALA A 64 -6.41 -6.23 -15.25
N LYS A 65 -5.83 -6.67 -16.36
CA LYS A 65 -6.32 -7.77 -17.19
C LYS A 65 -5.37 -8.95 -17.19
N ARG A 66 -4.07 -8.70 -16.98
CA ARG A 66 -3.04 -9.73 -16.90
C ARG A 66 -2.18 -9.53 -15.67
N ILE A 67 -2.18 -10.52 -14.77
CA ILE A 67 -1.44 -10.50 -13.51
C ILE A 67 -0.36 -11.59 -13.52
N LEU A 68 0.84 -11.22 -13.08
CA LEU A 68 1.95 -12.12 -12.83
C LEU A 68 2.08 -12.33 -11.32
N GLU A 69 2.24 -13.57 -10.86
CA GLU A 69 2.50 -13.88 -9.45
C GLU A 69 3.69 -14.83 -9.32
N VAL A 70 4.61 -14.54 -8.41
CA VAL A 70 5.76 -15.40 -8.11
C VAL A 70 5.65 -15.86 -6.66
N GLY A 71 5.31 -17.14 -6.46
CA GLY A 71 4.94 -17.71 -5.17
C GLY A 71 3.42 -17.92 -5.06
N THR A 72 2.94 -19.12 -5.37
CA THR A 72 1.50 -19.45 -5.30
C THR A 72 1.09 -19.96 -3.92
N LEU A 73 1.94 -20.76 -3.26
CA LEU A 73 1.62 -21.48 -2.03
C LEU A 73 0.30 -22.27 -2.17
N GLY A 74 -0.69 -21.99 -1.34
CA GLY A 74 -2.03 -22.58 -1.38
C GLY A 74 -3.03 -21.75 -2.19
N GLY A 75 -2.58 -20.70 -2.87
CA GLY A 75 -3.38 -19.88 -3.77
C GLY A 75 -4.25 -18.81 -3.09
N TYR A 76 -3.92 -18.37 -1.86
CA TYR A 76 -4.73 -17.37 -1.15
C TYR A 76 -4.62 -15.97 -1.79
N SER A 77 -3.41 -15.45 -1.98
CA SER A 77 -3.14 -14.22 -2.74
C SER A 77 -3.63 -14.34 -4.18
N THR A 78 -3.39 -15.49 -4.81
CA THR A 78 -3.85 -15.82 -6.16
C THR A 78 -5.37 -15.70 -6.29
N THR A 79 -6.12 -16.16 -5.28
CA THR A 79 -7.59 -16.06 -5.26
C THR A 79 -8.02 -14.60 -5.20
N TRP A 80 -7.42 -13.79 -4.33
CA TRP A 80 -7.72 -12.35 -4.24
C TRP A 80 -7.44 -11.62 -5.56
N LEU A 81 -6.28 -11.85 -6.16
CA LEU A 81 -5.89 -11.25 -7.45
C LEU A 81 -6.80 -11.72 -8.60
N ALA A 82 -7.13 -13.01 -8.66
CA ALA A 82 -8.01 -13.55 -9.71
C ALA A 82 -9.46 -13.04 -9.60
N LYS A 83 -9.94 -12.74 -8.38
CA LYS A 83 -11.25 -12.09 -8.16
C LYS A 83 -11.28 -10.63 -8.61
N ALA A 84 -10.13 -9.97 -8.75
CA ALA A 84 -10.05 -8.59 -9.28
C ALA A 84 -10.10 -8.54 -10.81
N LEU A 85 -9.74 -9.64 -11.48
CA LEU A 85 -9.70 -9.72 -12.94
C LEU A 85 -11.10 -9.72 -13.55
N PRO A 86 -11.29 -9.13 -14.75
CA PRO A 86 -12.49 -9.35 -15.55
C PRO A 86 -12.64 -10.84 -15.92
N GLU A 87 -13.76 -11.21 -16.54
CA GLU A 87 -14.03 -12.61 -16.94
C GLU A 87 -12.92 -13.19 -17.82
N GLU A 88 -12.49 -12.44 -18.84
CA GLU A 88 -11.40 -12.77 -19.78
C GLU A 88 -9.99 -12.44 -19.25
N GLY A 89 -9.86 -12.10 -17.96
CA GLY A 89 -8.56 -11.77 -17.38
C GLY A 89 -7.72 -13.02 -17.08
N GLU A 90 -6.41 -12.88 -17.15
CA GLU A 90 -5.46 -13.98 -16.94
C GLU A 90 -4.53 -13.70 -15.74
N LEU A 91 -4.29 -14.72 -14.93
CA LEU A 91 -3.27 -14.72 -13.89
C LEU A 91 -2.28 -15.86 -14.15
N LEU A 92 -1.01 -15.54 -14.35
CA LEU A 92 0.08 -16.51 -14.42
C LEU A 92 0.83 -16.54 -13.10
N THR A 93 0.80 -17.67 -12.40
CA THR A 93 1.47 -17.84 -11.10
C THR A 93 2.52 -18.94 -11.14
N PHE A 94 3.61 -18.75 -10.40
CA PHE A 94 4.74 -19.69 -10.33
C PHE A 94 4.84 -20.32 -8.94
N GLU A 95 4.86 -21.65 -8.90
CA GLU A 95 5.01 -22.43 -7.67
C GLU A 95 6.15 -23.42 -7.81
N LEU A 96 7.05 -23.45 -6.82
CA LEU A 96 8.18 -24.37 -6.86
C LEU A 96 7.75 -25.82 -6.60
N LYS A 97 6.82 -26.04 -5.67
CA LYS A 97 6.45 -27.38 -5.19
C LYS A 97 5.15 -27.86 -5.83
N GLU A 98 5.23 -28.99 -6.53
CA GLU A 98 4.08 -29.70 -7.12
C GLU A 98 2.91 -29.86 -6.13
N PHE A 99 3.19 -30.27 -4.89
CA PHE A 99 2.15 -30.45 -3.87
C PHE A 99 1.44 -29.14 -3.50
N HIS A 100 2.17 -28.02 -3.41
CA HIS A 100 1.55 -26.72 -3.15
C HIS A 100 0.66 -26.31 -4.33
N ALA A 101 1.12 -26.49 -5.57
CA ALA A 101 0.34 -26.20 -6.78
C ALA A 101 -0.95 -27.04 -6.86
N GLN A 102 -0.92 -28.28 -6.42
CA GLN A 102 -2.12 -29.13 -6.31
C GLN A 102 -3.13 -28.55 -5.31
N VAL A 103 -2.68 -28.18 -4.11
CA VAL A 103 -3.55 -27.56 -3.08
C VAL A 103 -4.08 -26.21 -3.56
N ALA A 104 -3.26 -25.40 -4.23
CA ALA A 104 -3.70 -24.16 -4.86
C ALA A 104 -4.78 -24.40 -5.91
N THR A 105 -4.61 -25.41 -6.77
CA THR A 105 -5.62 -25.78 -7.78
C THR A 105 -6.95 -26.19 -7.13
N GLU A 106 -6.92 -26.99 -6.07
CA GLU A 106 -8.13 -27.34 -5.29
C GLU A 106 -8.83 -26.07 -4.76
N ASN A 107 -8.06 -25.15 -4.17
CA ASN A 107 -8.57 -23.93 -3.57
C ASN A 107 -9.14 -22.93 -4.60
N LEU A 108 -8.44 -22.76 -5.73
CA LEU A 108 -8.88 -21.91 -6.84
C LEU A 108 -10.15 -22.45 -7.49
N THR A 109 -10.28 -23.79 -7.59
CA THR A 109 -11.48 -24.46 -8.11
C THR A 109 -12.67 -24.19 -7.20
N LYS A 110 -12.52 -24.38 -5.88
CA LYS A 110 -13.56 -24.08 -4.88
C LYS A 110 -13.95 -22.59 -4.87
N SER A 111 -13.01 -21.71 -5.22
CA SER A 111 -13.24 -20.27 -5.30
C SER A 111 -13.82 -19.79 -6.63
N GLY A 112 -14.02 -20.69 -7.59
CA GLY A 112 -14.62 -20.37 -8.90
C GLY A 112 -13.74 -19.53 -9.81
N VAL A 113 -12.44 -19.40 -9.53
CA VAL A 113 -11.51 -18.55 -10.28
C VAL A 113 -10.44 -19.31 -11.05
N VAL A 114 -10.42 -20.64 -10.94
CA VAL A 114 -9.38 -21.50 -11.58
C VAL A 114 -9.29 -21.30 -13.10
N SER A 115 -10.40 -20.97 -13.78
CA SER A 115 -10.41 -20.71 -15.22
C SER A 115 -9.55 -19.51 -15.64
N LYS A 116 -9.32 -18.56 -14.74
CA LYS A 116 -8.47 -17.37 -14.99
C LYS A 116 -7.00 -17.62 -14.66
N VAL A 117 -6.66 -18.74 -14.01
CA VAL A 117 -5.35 -18.95 -13.40
C VAL A 117 -4.59 -20.07 -14.10
N LYS A 118 -3.35 -19.77 -14.49
CA LYS A 118 -2.37 -20.77 -14.95
C LYS A 118 -1.25 -20.88 -13.92
N ILE A 119 -1.08 -22.05 -13.35
CA ILE A 119 0.03 -22.37 -12.43
C ILE A 119 1.17 -23.01 -13.23
N VAL A 120 2.38 -22.47 -13.11
CA VAL A 120 3.60 -23.06 -13.67
C VAL A 120 4.41 -23.66 -12.52
N VAL A 121 4.58 -24.98 -12.55
CA VAL A 121 5.35 -25.70 -11.53
C VAL A 121 6.84 -25.75 -11.91
N GLY A 122 7.69 -25.36 -10.97
CA GLY A 122 9.15 -25.44 -11.10
C GLY A 122 9.86 -24.17 -10.63
N PRO A 123 11.20 -24.09 -10.79
CA PRO A 123 11.96 -22.90 -10.40
C PRO A 123 11.45 -21.66 -11.14
N ALA A 124 10.95 -20.67 -10.40
CA ALA A 124 10.45 -19.42 -10.98
C ALA A 124 11.54 -18.67 -11.75
N SER A 125 12.78 -18.71 -11.27
CA SER A 125 13.95 -18.08 -11.89
C SER A 125 14.22 -18.58 -13.31
N GLU A 126 13.99 -19.87 -13.57
CA GLU A 126 14.12 -20.47 -14.91
C GLU A 126 12.86 -20.30 -15.75
N SER A 127 11.69 -20.35 -15.11
CA SER A 127 10.41 -20.37 -15.79
C SER A 127 10.00 -18.97 -16.27
N LEU A 128 10.29 -17.93 -15.48
CA LEU A 128 10.07 -16.53 -15.86
C LEU A 128 10.86 -16.13 -17.11
N ALA A 129 12.10 -16.61 -17.25
CA ALA A 129 12.94 -16.34 -18.42
C ALA A 129 12.35 -16.91 -19.72
N LYS A 130 11.48 -17.92 -19.62
CA LYS A 130 10.79 -18.54 -20.77
C LYS A 130 9.47 -17.83 -21.12
N VAL A 131 8.99 -16.93 -20.26
CA VAL A 131 7.76 -16.17 -20.52
C VAL A 131 8.03 -15.15 -21.62
N PRO A 132 7.28 -15.19 -22.74
CA PRO A 132 7.37 -14.19 -23.79
C PRO A 132 7.21 -12.78 -23.22
N SER A 133 7.94 -11.81 -23.77
CA SER A 133 7.86 -10.43 -23.32
C SER A 133 6.53 -9.75 -23.65
N GLU A 134 5.76 -10.33 -24.58
CA GLU A 134 4.45 -9.86 -25.00
C GLU A 134 3.43 -11.01 -25.00
N PRO A 135 2.15 -10.75 -24.67
CA PRO A 135 1.65 -9.47 -24.18
C PRO A 135 2.25 -9.13 -22.80
N LYS A 136 2.25 -7.85 -22.41
CA LYS A 136 2.67 -7.42 -21.06
C LYS A 136 1.65 -7.79 -19.98
N PHE A 137 2.12 -7.78 -18.74
CA PHE A 137 1.29 -7.81 -17.53
C PHE A 137 1.03 -6.39 -17.01
N ASP A 138 -0.11 -6.19 -16.36
CA ASP A 138 -0.50 -4.92 -15.73
C ASP A 138 0.03 -4.81 -14.29
N LEU A 139 0.09 -5.96 -13.60
CA LEU A 139 0.54 -6.09 -12.23
C LEU A 139 1.40 -7.34 -12.07
N ALA A 140 2.48 -7.22 -11.28
CA ALA A 140 3.22 -8.36 -10.77
C ALA A 140 3.23 -8.37 -9.24
N PHE A 141 3.01 -9.54 -8.63
CA PHE A 141 3.15 -9.77 -7.19
C PHE A 141 4.27 -10.79 -6.95
N ILE A 142 5.31 -10.40 -6.21
CA ILE A 142 6.47 -11.24 -5.92
C ILE A 142 6.49 -11.56 -4.43
N ASP A 143 6.18 -12.82 -4.10
CA ASP A 143 6.17 -13.35 -2.75
C ASP A 143 6.69 -14.80 -2.68
N ALA A 144 7.92 -15.00 -3.17
CA ALA A 144 8.62 -16.27 -3.11
C ALA A 144 9.86 -16.19 -2.20
N ASP A 145 10.88 -17.03 -2.44
CA ASP A 145 12.15 -16.95 -1.71
C ASP A 145 12.83 -15.60 -1.92
N LYS A 146 13.32 -15.01 -0.83
CA LYS A 146 13.88 -13.66 -0.88
C LYS A 146 15.32 -13.65 -1.41
N ALA A 147 16.02 -14.78 -1.37
CA ALA A 147 17.37 -14.92 -1.91
C ALA A 147 17.44 -14.58 -3.41
N SER A 148 16.41 -14.98 -4.18
CA SER A 148 16.29 -14.78 -5.63
C SER A 148 15.46 -13.55 -6.02
N ILE A 149 15.04 -12.71 -5.06
CA ILE A 149 14.08 -11.62 -5.27
C ILE A 149 14.53 -10.60 -6.33
N LEU A 150 15.84 -10.34 -6.43
CA LEU A 150 16.40 -9.46 -7.46
C LEU A 150 16.20 -10.04 -8.87
N GLN A 151 16.32 -11.36 -9.04
CA GLN A 151 16.07 -12.01 -10.32
C GLN A 151 14.58 -11.96 -10.67
N TYR A 152 13.70 -12.22 -9.71
CA TYR A 152 12.25 -12.12 -9.91
C TYR A 152 11.83 -10.71 -10.28
N PHE A 153 12.37 -9.69 -9.59
CA PHE A 153 12.15 -8.29 -9.94
C PHE A 153 12.64 -7.96 -11.36
N THR A 154 13.83 -8.45 -11.74
CA THR A 154 14.40 -8.18 -13.08
C THR A 154 13.47 -8.73 -14.18
N GLU A 155 12.96 -9.95 -14.01
CA GLU A 155 12.01 -10.54 -14.95
C GLU A 155 10.64 -9.86 -14.90
N ALA A 156 10.11 -9.53 -13.72
CA ALA A 156 8.85 -8.80 -13.60
C ALA A 156 8.93 -7.43 -14.29
N LYS A 157 10.03 -6.70 -14.14
CA LYS A 157 10.26 -5.43 -14.85
C LYS A 157 10.25 -5.61 -16.37
N ARG A 158 10.82 -6.71 -16.87
CA ARG A 158 10.77 -7.05 -18.31
C ARG A 158 9.34 -7.34 -18.77
N LEU A 159 8.53 -7.97 -17.92
CA LEU A 159 7.21 -8.51 -18.26
C LEU A 159 6.04 -7.54 -17.99
N VAL A 160 6.19 -6.59 -17.08
CA VAL A 160 5.17 -5.59 -16.75
C VAL A 160 5.25 -4.40 -17.70
N ARG A 161 4.09 -3.91 -18.15
CA ARG A 161 4.01 -2.75 -19.05
C ARG A 161 4.50 -1.48 -18.36
N PRO A 162 4.96 -0.46 -19.12
CA PRO A 162 5.03 0.90 -18.61
C PRO A 162 3.70 1.34 -17.99
N GLY A 163 3.77 2.01 -16.85
CA GLY A 163 2.63 2.39 -16.02
C GLY A 163 1.98 1.24 -15.24
N GLY A 164 2.50 0.01 -15.32
CA GLY A 164 2.09 -1.12 -14.50
C GLY A 164 2.74 -1.11 -13.12
N ILE A 165 2.24 -1.95 -12.22
CA ILE A 165 2.70 -2.04 -10.83
C ILE A 165 3.47 -3.35 -10.61
N ILE A 166 4.57 -3.29 -9.87
CA ILE A 166 5.22 -4.48 -9.28
C ILE A 166 5.15 -4.32 -7.77
N ILE A 167 4.66 -5.34 -7.08
CA ILE A 167 4.66 -5.43 -5.62
C ILE A 167 5.62 -6.53 -5.22
N VAL A 168 6.48 -6.24 -4.24
CA VAL A 168 7.41 -7.20 -3.67
C VAL A 168 7.13 -7.28 -2.18
N ASP A 169 6.71 -8.43 -1.68
CA ASP A 169 6.29 -8.59 -0.29
C ASP A 169 7.41 -9.10 0.62
N ASN A 170 7.22 -8.84 1.91
CA ASN A 170 8.10 -9.13 3.03
C ASN A 170 9.52 -8.57 2.85
N VAL A 171 9.63 -7.27 2.60
CA VAL A 171 10.90 -6.58 2.35
C VAL A 171 11.46 -5.87 3.57
N VAL A 172 10.70 -5.78 4.67
CA VAL A 172 11.16 -5.14 5.92
C VAL A 172 11.76 -6.17 6.87
N ARG A 173 11.19 -7.38 6.91
CA ARG A 173 11.68 -8.55 7.65
C ARG A 173 11.85 -8.27 9.16
N ASN A 174 10.82 -7.75 9.83
CA ASN A 174 10.89 -7.29 11.23
C ASN A 174 12.04 -6.30 11.48
N GLY A 175 12.34 -5.43 10.51
CA GLY A 175 13.42 -4.45 10.58
C GLY A 175 14.84 -5.00 10.34
N ARG A 176 15.01 -6.32 10.17
CA ARG A 176 16.33 -6.96 10.02
C ARG A 176 17.08 -6.50 8.77
N VAL A 177 16.39 -6.08 7.72
CA VAL A 177 17.02 -5.53 6.51
C VAL A 177 17.88 -4.31 6.84
N ALA A 178 17.44 -3.48 7.79
CA ALA A 178 18.15 -2.30 8.25
C ALA A 178 19.19 -2.58 9.35
N ASP A 179 19.32 -3.82 9.81
CA ASP A 179 20.26 -4.18 10.88
C ASP A 179 21.58 -4.71 10.31
N PRO A 180 22.66 -3.91 10.29
CA PRO A 180 23.93 -4.32 9.68
C PRO A 180 24.61 -5.49 10.40
N SER A 181 24.21 -5.81 11.64
CA SER A 181 24.75 -6.94 12.39
C SER A 181 24.09 -8.28 12.04
N TYR A 182 22.93 -8.23 11.37
CA TYR A 182 22.18 -9.41 10.97
C TYR A 182 22.39 -9.71 9.48
N SER A 183 22.68 -10.96 9.15
CA SER A 183 22.80 -11.45 7.78
C SER A 183 22.23 -12.87 7.68
N ASP A 184 21.36 -13.05 6.68
CA ASP A 184 20.94 -14.33 6.14
C ASP A 184 20.63 -14.15 4.66
N GLU A 185 20.51 -15.24 3.90
CA GLU A 185 20.27 -15.17 2.44
C GLU A 185 19.00 -14.41 2.05
N ASN A 186 17.96 -14.42 2.89
CA ASN A 186 16.71 -13.71 2.61
C ASN A 186 16.89 -12.20 2.81
N VAL A 187 17.47 -11.80 3.94
CA VAL A 187 17.77 -10.40 4.26
C VAL A 187 18.75 -9.82 3.24
N ASP A 188 19.81 -10.56 2.91
CA ASP A 188 20.80 -10.10 1.95
C ASP A 188 20.23 -10.07 0.53
N GLY A 189 19.28 -10.95 0.19
CA GLY A 189 18.50 -10.88 -1.04
C GLY A 189 17.74 -9.56 -1.20
N VAL A 190 17.03 -9.14 -0.15
CA VAL A 190 16.33 -7.85 -0.15
C VAL A 190 17.31 -6.68 -0.23
N ARG A 191 18.43 -6.72 0.50
CA ARG A 191 19.49 -5.69 0.41
C ARG A 191 20.08 -5.58 -0.99
N ARG A 192 20.28 -6.69 -1.69
CA ARG A 192 20.74 -6.70 -3.09
C ARG A 192 19.74 -5.97 -3.99
N LEU A 193 18.44 -6.21 -3.81
CA LEU A 193 17.40 -5.48 -4.54
C LEU A 193 17.40 -3.99 -4.20
N LEU A 194 17.43 -3.62 -2.91
CA LEU A 194 17.53 -2.23 -2.47
C LEU A 194 18.75 -1.50 -3.03
N ALA A 195 19.89 -2.16 -3.11
CA ALA A 195 21.10 -1.58 -3.68
C ALA A 195 21.05 -1.43 -5.22
N ALA A 196 20.16 -2.18 -5.90
CA ALA A 196 19.98 -2.12 -7.35
C ALA A 196 18.98 -1.03 -7.77
N LEU A 197 17.89 -0.84 -7.02
CA LEU A 197 16.79 0.07 -7.37
C LEU A 197 17.20 1.53 -7.64
N PRO A 198 18.11 2.16 -6.87
CA PRO A 198 18.52 3.55 -7.12
C PRO A 198 19.24 3.76 -8.47
N LYS A 199 19.71 2.67 -9.09
CA LYS A 199 20.43 2.66 -10.36
C LYS A 199 19.52 2.27 -11.54
N ASP A 200 18.24 2.01 -11.27
CA ASP A 200 17.28 1.49 -12.24
C ASP A 200 16.29 2.56 -12.66
N ASN A 201 16.52 3.18 -13.81
CA ASN A 201 15.63 4.22 -14.34
C ASN A 201 14.31 3.66 -14.90
N GLY A 202 14.15 2.33 -14.95
CA GLY A 202 12.94 1.67 -15.45
C GLY A 202 11.83 1.55 -14.40
N VAL A 203 12.09 1.91 -13.14
CA VAL A 203 11.09 1.87 -12.06
C VAL A 203 11.26 3.05 -11.11
N GLU A 204 10.17 3.43 -10.47
CA GLU A 204 10.19 4.22 -9.24
C GLU A 204 9.59 3.39 -8.12
N ALA A 205 10.17 3.41 -6.93
CA ALA A 205 9.80 2.51 -5.85
C ALA A 205 9.57 3.25 -4.53
N ILE A 206 8.74 2.66 -3.67
CA ILE A 206 8.60 3.04 -2.28
C ILE A 206 8.43 1.79 -1.40
N THR A 207 8.95 1.85 -0.17
CA THR A 207 8.65 0.86 0.87
C THR A 207 7.51 1.35 1.75
N MET A 208 6.51 0.50 1.98
CA MET A 208 5.50 0.71 3.00
C MET A 208 5.72 -0.29 4.13
N GLY A 209 6.13 0.22 5.31
CA GLY A 209 6.20 -0.58 6.53
C GLY A 209 4.80 -0.84 7.07
N THR A 210 4.46 -2.10 7.28
CA THR A 210 3.12 -2.52 7.72
C THR A 210 3.20 -3.32 9.01
N VAL A 211 2.21 -3.13 9.87
CA VAL A 211 2.00 -3.97 11.06
C VAL A 211 0.60 -4.57 11.00
N GLY A 212 0.39 -5.72 11.60
CA GLY A 212 -0.93 -6.37 11.61
C GLY A 212 -0.90 -7.73 12.29
N GLU A 213 -1.91 -8.56 12.00
CA GLU A 213 -1.99 -9.95 12.47
C GLU A 213 -0.81 -10.82 12.01
N LYS A 214 -0.02 -10.35 11.04
CA LYS A 214 1.19 -11.00 10.51
C LYS A 214 2.50 -10.38 11.05
N GLY A 215 2.44 -9.52 12.07
CA GLY A 215 3.60 -8.87 12.68
C GLY A 215 4.09 -7.64 11.93
N TYR A 216 5.33 -7.23 12.17
CA TYR A 216 5.96 -6.08 11.48
C TYR A 216 6.73 -6.56 10.25
N ASP A 217 6.26 -6.15 9.08
CA ASP A 217 6.97 -6.32 7.81
C ASP A 217 6.66 -5.14 6.88
N GLY A 218 6.59 -5.36 5.58
CA GLY A 218 6.25 -4.34 4.60
C GLY A 218 6.44 -4.84 3.18
N PHE A 219 6.03 -4.00 2.23
CA PHE A 219 6.14 -4.29 0.80
C PHE A 219 6.81 -3.13 0.06
N PHE A 220 7.48 -3.45 -1.06
CA PHE A 220 7.77 -2.44 -2.07
C PHE A 220 6.57 -2.30 -3.00
N LEU A 221 6.20 -1.06 -3.30
CA LEU A 221 5.37 -0.72 -4.45
C LEU A 221 6.27 -0.05 -5.48
N LEU A 222 6.37 -0.65 -6.66
CA LEU A 222 7.14 -0.14 -7.77
C LEU A 222 6.23 0.19 -8.95
N TRP A 223 6.43 1.37 -9.52
CA TRP A 223 5.74 1.83 -10.73
C TRP A 223 6.70 1.73 -11.91
N SER A 224 6.32 0.96 -12.93
CA SER A 224 7.12 0.77 -14.14
C SER A 224 7.13 2.04 -14.99
N THR A 225 8.30 2.60 -15.27
CA THR A 225 8.42 3.82 -16.07
C THR A 225 8.52 3.49 -17.56
N SER A 226 8.20 4.44 -18.43
CA SER A 226 8.39 4.30 -19.88
C SER A 226 9.85 4.56 -20.27
N PHE A 227 10.76 3.63 -19.96
CA PHE A 227 12.10 3.54 -20.54
C PHE A 227 12.57 2.08 -20.60
N PRO A 228 13.01 1.57 -21.76
CA PRO A 228 13.68 0.28 -21.82
C PRO A 228 15.15 0.49 -21.45
N ALA A 229 15.57 0.00 -20.29
CA ALA A 229 17.00 -0.19 -20.02
C ALA A 229 17.33 -1.68 -20.12
N LEU A 230 18.08 -2.05 -21.17
CA LEU A 230 18.87 -3.28 -21.20
C LEU A 230 19.79 -3.29 -19.97
N PHE A 231 19.41 -4.04 -18.94
CA PHE A 231 20.35 -4.46 -17.92
C PHE A 231 20.82 -5.87 -18.29
N ARG A 232 22.11 -6.01 -18.62
CA ARG A 232 22.76 -7.32 -18.64
C ARG A 232 23.00 -7.73 -17.19
N VAL A 233 22.39 -8.84 -16.79
CA VAL A 233 22.67 -9.51 -15.52
C VAL A 233 24.15 -9.89 -15.50
N MET A 234 24.88 -9.46 -14.47
CA MET A 234 26.17 -10.08 -14.14
C MET A 234 25.87 -11.41 -13.45
N GLU A 235 26.38 -12.51 -14.03
CA GLU A 235 26.17 -13.87 -13.54
C GLU A 235 26.65 -14.01 -12.08
N GLY A 236 25.69 -14.13 -11.16
CA GLY A 236 25.89 -14.60 -9.80
C GLY A 236 25.70 -16.11 -9.74
N LYS A 237 26.58 -16.79 -9.01
CA LYS A 237 26.68 -18.26 -8.88
C LYS A 237 25.32 -18.96 -8.68
N LYS A 238 25.18 -20.14 -9.30
CA LYS A 238 24.04 -21.07 -9.14
C LYS A 238 23.66 -21.23 -7.67
N SER A 239 22.44 -20.84 -7.34
CA SER A 239 21.79 -21.14 -6.07
C SER A 239 21.57 -22.65 -5.96
N THR A 240 22.07 -23.25 -4.87
CA THR A 240 21.80 -24.64 -4.51
C THR A 240 20.46 -24.73 -3.80
N ASN A 241 19.61 -25.66 -4.22
CA ASN A 241 18.33 -26.01 -3.58
C ASN A 241 18.48 -26.10 -2.06
N LEU A 242 17.84 -25.18 -1.33
CA LEU A 242 17.74 -25.22 0.12
C LEU A 242 16.28 -25.52 0.51
N PRO A 243 16.06 -26.47 1.44
CA PRO A 243 14.72 -26.75 1.93
C PRO A 243 14.18 -25.54 2.69
N LEU A 244 12.97 -25.09 2.32
CA LEU A 244 12.15 -24.22 3.15
C LEU A 244 12.04 -24.86 4.54
N GLY A 245 12.56 -24.16 5.55
CA GLY A 245 12.59 -24.62 6.94
C GLY A 245 11.21 -25.05 7.42
N SER A 246 11.18 -26.15 8.15
CA SER A 246 9.99 -26.76 8.73
C SER A 246 9.28 -25.80 9.70
N SER A 247 7.95 -25.86 9.66
CA SER A 247 7.04 -25.15 10.56
C SER A 247 7.37 -25.46 12.02
N LYS A 248 7.75 -24.44 12.78
CA LYS A 248 7.52 -24.42 14.23
C LYS A 248 6.30 -23.54 14.50
N ALA A 249 5.48 -24.02 15.43
CA ALA A 249 4.26 -23.43 15.99
C ALA A 249 4.30 -21.90 16.08
N MET A 250 3.13 -21.24 15.90
CA MET A 250 2.86 -19.80 16.08
C MET A 250 4.10 -19.05 16.55
N ALA A 251 4.93 -18.65 15.59
CA ALA A 251 6.18 -17.99 15.90
C ALA A 251 5.82 -16.75 16.72
N THR A 252 6.33 -16.67 17.95
CA THR A 252 6.33 -15.42 18.70
C THR A 252 7.07 -14.41 17.82
N PHE A 253 6.34 -13.51 17.18
CA PHE A 253 6.95 -12.43 16.42
C PHE A 253 7.89 -11.67 17.38
N PRO A 254 9.15 -11.42 17.00
CA PRO A 254 10.04 -10.63 17.84
C PRO A 254 9.37 -9.27 18.07
N ALA A 255 9.35 -8.82 19.33
CA ALA A 255 8.80 -7.51 19.65
C ALA A 255 9.63 -6.44 18.95
N THR A 256 9.02 -5.69 18.03
CA THR A 256 9.65 -4.54 17.36
C THR A 256 9.19 -3.26 18.04
N THR A 257 10.11 -2.34 18.21
CA THR A 257 9.86 -1.05 18.87
C THR A 257 9.72 0.07 17.84
N TYR A 258 9.24 1.24 18.28
CA TYR A 258 9.29 2.47 17.49
C TYR A 258 10.69 2.75 16.91
N THR A 259 11.75 2.46 17.68
CA THR A 259 13.14 2.62 17.21
C THR A 259 13.46 1.69 16.04
N ASP A 260 12.93 0.46 16.04
CA ASP A 260 13.11 -0.48 14.94
C ASP A 260 12.39 0.01 13.68
N TRP A 261 11.20 0.57 13.82
CA TRP A 261 10.43 1.12 12.70
C TRP A 261 11.12 2.34 12.12
N ALA A 262 11.54 3.29 12.94
CA ALA A 262 12.25 4.49 12.50
C ALA A 262 13.58 4.13 11.81
N ARG A 263 14.37 3.22 12.38
CA ARG A 263 15.61 2.70 11.76
C ARG A 263 15.33 2.06 10.41
N SER A 264 14.30 1.22 10.34
CA SER A 264 13.94 0.52 9.13
C SER A 264 13.46 1.46 8.03
N ASP A 265 12.55 2.38 8.36
CA ASP A 265 12.03 3.38 7.44
C ASP A 265 13.16 4.30 6.92
N GLN A 266 14.02 4.81 7.80
CA GLN A 266 15.18 5.62 7.41
C GLN A 266 16.12 4.86 6.48
N TYR A 267 16.42 3.58 6.78
CA TYR A 267 17.28 2.75 5.94
C TYR A 267 16.70 2.61 4.54
N HIS A 268 15.43 2.22 4.40
CA HIS A 268 14.80 2.04 3.09
C HIS A 268 14.71 3.36 2.30
N ARG A 269 14.34 4.46 2.95
CA ARG A 269 14.30 5.79 2.32
C ARG A 269 15.66 6.23 1.79
N SER A 270 16.75 5.88 2.48
CA SER A 270 18.10 6.22 2.01
C SER A 270 18.46 5.63 0.63
N PHE A 271 17.76 4.56 0.20
CA PHE A 271 17.88 4.00 -1.15
C PHE A 271 16.81 4.56 -2.08
N LEU A 272 15.54 4.50 -1.67
CA LEU A 272 14.41 4.68 -2.59
C LEU A 272 13.94 6.13 -2.73
N MET A 273 14.38 6.99 -1.82
CA MET A 273 13.95 8.38 -1.75
C MET A 273 15.16 9.31 -1.80
N PRO A 274 15.65 9.66 -3.01
CA PRO A 274 16.68 10.68 -3.13
C PRO A 274 16.19 11.99 -2.50
N LYS A 275 17.14 12.80 -2.02
CA LYS A 275 16.83 14.11 -1.42
C LYS A 275 16.02 14.95 -2.41
N ASP A 276 14.85 15.41 -1.97
CA ASP A 276 14.00 16.33 -2.72
C ASP A 276 14.13 17.73 -2.11
N ASP A 277 14.92 18.58 -2.75
CA ASP A 277 15.22 19.92 -2.24
C ASP A 277 13.96 20.80 -2.13
N VAL A 278 12.97 20.59 -3.01
CA VAL A 278 11.72 21.36 -2.99
C VAL A 278 10.84 20.93 -1.82
N LEU A 279 10.65 19.62 -1.61
CA LEU A 279 9.89 19.12 -0.47
C LEU A 279 10.59 19.43 0.86
N HIS A 280 11.92 19.41 0.89
CA HIS A 280 12.69 19.83 2.06
C HIS A 280 12.51 21.32 2.35
N ALA A 281 12.62 22.18 1.34
CA ALA A 281 12.40 23.62 1.47
C ALA A 281 10.95 23.95 1.86
N ALA A 282 9.96 23.17 1.38
CA ALA A 282 8.57 23.32 1.80
C ALA A 282 8.39 23.07 3.31
N LEU A 283 9.05 22.03 3.86
CA LEU A 283 9.06 21.77 5.30
C LEU A 283 9.75 22.92 6.07
N GLN A 284 10.90 23.40 5.60
CA GLN A 284 11.59 24.53 6.22
C GLN A 284 10.74 25.81 6.21
N ASN A 285 10.05 26.10 5.11
CA ASN A 285 9.15 27.25 5.01
C ASN A 285 7.97 27.12 5.98
N SER A 286 7.47 25.90 6.17
CA SER A 286 6.40 25.60 7.13
C SER A 286 6.85 25.86 8.57
N ASP A 287 8.02 25.35 8.94
CA ASP A 287 8.62 25.57 10.26
C ASP A 287 8.87 27.06 10.51
N ALA A 288 9.38 27.78 9.52
CA ALA A 288 9.63 29.22 9.61
C ALA A 288 8.37 30.06 9.87
N HIS A 289 7.21 29.56 9.44
CA HIS A 289 5.90 30.17 9.68
C HIS A 289 5.17 29.61 10.92
N GLY A 290 5.83 28.76 11.71
CA GLY A 290 5.27 28.19 12.94
C GLY A 290 4.22 27.12 12.71
N LEU A 291 4.16 26.54 11.50
CA LEU A 291 3.29 25.40 11.22
C LEU A 291 3.91 24.13 11.81
N ARG A 292 3.02 23.22 12.21
CA ARG A 292 3.38 21.94 12.82
C ARG A 292 3.82 20.94 11.73
N THR A 293 5.09 20.97 11.32
CA THR A 293 5.60 20.02 10.29
C THR A 293 5.52 18.57 10.74
N GLU A 294 5.46 18.32 12.04
CA GLU A 294 5.40 16.98 12.59
C GLU A 294 4.06 16.26 12.31
N ILE A 295 3.01 17.01 11.96
CA ILE A 295 1.70 16.47 11.54
C ILE A 295 1.54 16.40 10.02
N SER A 296 2.53 16.84 9.23
CA SER A 296 2.52 16.64 7.78
C SER A 296 2.48 15.15 7.45
N VAL A 297 2.03 14.77 6.26
CA VAL A 297 2.29 13.44 5.68
C VAL A 297 3.81 13.17 5.69
N ASN A 298 4.23 11.93 5.99
CA ASN A 298 5.64 11.54 5.89
C ASN A 298 6.05 11.29 4.43
N ALA A 299 7.35 11.20 4.19
CA ALA A 299 7.89 11.08 2.84
C ALA A 299 7.40 9.81 2.14
N ALA A 300 7.31 8.68 2.86
CA ALA A 300 6.89 7.40 2.29
C ALA A 300 5.43 7.44 1.81
N LEU A 301 4.52 7.95 2.64
CA LEU A 301 3.11 8.10 2.28
C LEU A 301 2.93 9.12 1.15
N GLY A 302 3.67 10.24 1.14
CA GLY A 302 3.66 11.18 0.01
C GLY A 302 4.08 10.53 -1.32
N LYS A 303 5.15 9.71 -1.29
CA LYS A 303 5.60 8.96 -2.48
C LYS A 303 4.61 7.88 -2.88
N PHE A 304 4.01 7.17 -1.93
CA PHE A 304 2.95 6.19 -2.18
C PHE A 304 1.74 6.83 -2.89
N LEU A 305 1.25 7.97 -2.39
CA LEU A 305 0.16 8.72 -3.03
C LEU A 305 0.52 9.15 -4.45
N ASN A 306 1.76 9.59 -4.68
CA ASN A 306 2.26 9.93 -6.00
C ASN A 306 2.24 8.74 -6.97
N LEU A 307 2.82 7.61 -6.57
CA LEU A 307 2.88 6.40 -7.42
C LEU A 307 1.48 5.81 -7.65
N LEU A 308 0.61 5.84 -6.65
CA LEU A 308 -0.78 5.43 -6.79
C LEU A 308 -1.51 6.29 -7.83
N ALA A 309 -1.45 7.62 -7.71
CA ALA A 309 -2.09 8.54 -8.65
C ALA A 309 -1.60 8.32 -10.11
N ARG A 310 -0.30 8.06 -10.31
CA ARG A 310 0.25 7.71 -11.63
C ARG A 310 -0.24 6.36 -12.14
N SER A 311 -0.30 5.36 -11.27
CA SER A 311 -0.71 4.00 -11.63
C SER A 311 -2.15 3.93 -12.14
N ILE A 312 -3.02 4.80 -11.63
CA ILE A 312 -4.43 4.86 -12.02
C ILE A 312 -4.69 5.89 -13.14
N GLY A 313 -3.64 6.57 -13.62
CA GLY A 313 -3.74 7.62 -14.64
C GLY A 313 -4.59 8.81 -14.20
N ALA A 314 -4.49 9.21 -12.92
CA ALA A 314 -5.27 10.32 -12.38
C ALA A 314 -5.03 11.61 -13.17
N LYS A 315 -6.10 12.39 -13.36
CA LYS A 315 -6.07 13.74 -13.93
C LYS A 315 -6.68 14.78 -13.01
N ARG A 316 -7.65 14.41 -12.18
CA ARG A 316 -8.29 15.30 -11.21
C ARG A 316 -8.25 14.68 -9.83
N ILE A 317 -7.62 15.38 -8.90
CA ILE A 317 -7.49 14.96 -7.50
C ILE A 317 -8.16 16.00 -6.60
N LEU A 318 -8.90 15.53 -5.61
CA LEU A 318 -9.36 16.35 -4.49
C LEU A 318 -8.57 15.97 -3.24
N GLU A 319 -8.09 16.96 -2.52
CA GLU A 319 -7.47 16.81 -1.20
C GLU A 319 -8.28 17.59 -0.16
N ILE A 320 -8.57 16.94 0.97
CA ILE A 320 -9.23 17.56 2.12
C ILE A 320 -8.21 17.58 3.27
N GLY A 321 -7.72 18.78 3.59
CA GLY A 321 -6.61 18.97 4.54
C GLY A 321 -5.30 19.24 3.79
N THR A 322 -4.91 20.51 3.68
CA THR A 322 -3.71 20.94 2.93
C THR A 322 -2.50 21.09 3.84
N LEU A 323 -2.71 21.62 5.06
CA LEU A 323 -1.66 22.10 5.95
C LEU A 323 -0.71 23.05 5.19
N ALA A 324 0.48 22.57 4.83
CA ALA A 324 1.50 23.36 4.15
C ALA A 324 1.81 22.85 2.73
N GLY A 325 1.00 21.94 2.20
CA GLY A 325 1.06 21.53 0.79
C GLY A 325 2.02 20.38 0.46
N TYR A 326 2.60 19.66 1.44
CA TYR A 326 3.53 18.56 1.17
C TYR A 326 2.89 17.43 0.35
N SER A 327 1.73 16.93 0.81
CA SER A 327 0.93 15.94 0.10
C SER A 327 0.37 16.51 -1.20
N THR A 328 -0.06 17.77 -1.21
CA THR A 328 -0.53 18.48 -2.42
C THR A 328 0.52 18.48 -3.53
N ILE A 329 1.77 18.84 -3.21
CA ILE A 329 2.91 18.80 -4.15
C ILE A 329 3.14 17.37 -4.64
N SER A 330 3.12 16.39 -3.74
CA SER A 330 3.31 14.97 -4.07
C SER A 330 2.24 14.47 -5.05
N LEU A 331 0.96 14.83 -4.82
CA LEU A 331 -0.17 14.49 -5.67
C LEU A 331 -0.10 15.23 -7.02
N ALA A 332 0.19 16.53 -7.02
CA ALA A 332 0.25 17.33 -8.25
C ALA A 332 1.38 16.89 -9.18
N ARG A 333 2.54 16.47 -8.64
CA ARG A 333 3.65 15.91 -9.43
C ARG A 333 3.34 14.55 -10.07
N ALA A 334 2.28 13.87 -9.63
CA ALA A 334 1.82 12.63 -10.23
C ALA A 334 1.03 12.86 -11.54
N LEU A 335 0.49 14.06 -11.70
CA LEU A 335 -0.46 14.37 -12.76
C LEU A 335 0.25 14.72 -14.08
N PRO A 336 -0.41 14.47 -15.24
CA PRO A 336 0.01 15.10 -16.49
C PRO A 336 -0.15 16.63 -16.39
N LYS A 337 0.51 17.39 -17.28
CA LYS A 337 0.51 18.87 -17.25
C LYS A 337 -0.87 19.53 -17.26
N ASP A 338 -1.87 18.85 -17.85
CA ASP A 338 -3.28 19.29 -17.91
C ASP A 338 -4.10 18.86 -16.68
N GLY A 339 -3.50 18.10 -15.77
CA GLY A 339 -4.13 17.62 -14.55
C GLY A 339 -4.30 18.73 -13.49
N LYS A 340 -5.21 18.48 -12.55
CA LYS A 340 -5.59 19.42 -11.51
C LYS A 340 -5.68 18.76 -10.14
N VAL A 341 -5.14 19.44 -9.13
CA VAL A 341 -5.40 19.16 -7.72
C VAL A 341 -6.23 20.32 -7.16
N ILE A 342 -7.37 20.01 -6.56
CA ILE A 342 -8.12 20.94 -5.73
C ILE A 342 -7.86 20.56 -4.28
N SER A 343 -7.28 21.46 -3.49
CA SER A 343 -6.95 21.21 -2.08
C SER A 343 -7.74 22.16 -1.18
N LEU A 344 -8.37 21.61 -0.14
CA LEU A 344 -9.23 22.35 0.78
C LEU A 344 -8.50 22.61 2.09
N GLU A 345 -8.35 23.89 2.45
CA GLU A 345 -7.68 24.32 3.67
C GLU A 345 -8.58 25.23 4.51
N LEU A 346 -8.66 24.96 5.81
CA LEU A 346 -9.49 25.74 6.72
C LEU A 346 -8.82 27.07 7.11
N HIS A 347 -7.50 27.06 7.33
CA HIS A 347 -6.77 28.18 7.91
C HIS A 347 -6.07 29.02 6.85
N GLU A 348 -6.32 30.33 6.83
CA GLU A 348 -5.72 31.26 5.87
C GLU A 348 -4.17 31.24 5.88
N LEU A 349 -3.56 31.15 7.06
CA LEU A 349 -2.09 31.06 7.17
C LEU A 349 -1.55 29.78 6.54
N HIS A 350 -2.20 28.65 6.79
CA HIS A 350 -1.84 27.36 6.19
C HIS A 350 -1.93 27.42 4.66
N ALA A 351 -3.05 27.93 4.16
CA ALA A 351 -3.28 28.09 2.72
C ALA A 351 -2.24 29.01 2.06
N LYS A 352 -1.84 30.09 2.75
CA LYS A 352 -0.78 30.99 2.28
C LYS A 352 0.56 30.26 2.17
N VAL A 353 1.00 29.57 3.22
CA VAL A 353 2.27 28.83 3.23
C VAL A 353 2.24 27.69 2.20
N ALA A 354 1.12 26.98 2.07
CA ALA A 354 0.94 25.97 1.04
C ALA A 354 1.06 26.57 -0.37
N SER A 355 0.47 27.74 -0.62
CA SER A 355 0.58 28.44 -1.91
C SER A 355 2.03 28.83 -2.24
N GLU A 356 2.80 29.29 -1.26
CA GLU A 356 4.23 29.57 -1.41
C GLU A 356 5.02 28.30 -1.76
N ASN A 357 4.76 27.20 -1.06
CA ASN A 357 5.42 25.92 -1.30
C ASN A 357 5.06 25.32 -2.67
N ILE A 358 3.81 25.46 -3.10
CA ILE A 358 3.34 25.05 -4.43
C ILE A 358 4.01 25.88 -5.53
N ALA A 359 4.18 27.19 -5.31
CA ALA A 359 4.90 28.05 -6.24
C ALA A 359 6.39 27.68 -6.33
N LEU A 360 7.02 27.37 -5.20
CA LEU A 360 8.39 26.85 -5.17
C LEU A 360 8.56 25.55 -5.95
N ALA A 361 7.50 24.74 -6.02
CA ALA A 361 7.47 23.49 -6.76
C ALA A 361 7.11 23.64 -8.27
N ASP A 362 6.83 24.85 -8.75
CA ASP A 362 6.35 25.15 -10.11
C ASP A 362 5.02 24.45 -10.45
N LEU A 363 4.08 24.46 -9.49
CA LEU A 363 2.80 23.74 -9.59
C LEU A 363 1.57 24.65 -9.54
N THR A 364 1.74 25.98 -9.53
CA THR A 364 0.63 26.95 -9.42
C THR A 364 -0.41 26.80 -10.53
N SER A 365 -0.02 26.36 -11.72
CA SER A 365 -0.97 26.12 -12.82
C SER A 365 -1.79 24.83 -12.65
N GLN A 366 -1.36 23.89 -11.80
CA GLN A 366 -2.02 22.60 -11.58
C GLN A 366 -2.81 22.55 -10.27
N VAL A 367 -2.47 23.39 -9.29
CA VAL A 367 -3.07 23.34 -7.96
C VAL A 367 -3.97 24.55 -7.69
N GLU A 368 -5.19 24.28 -7.24
CA GLU A 368 -6.11 25.26 -6.70
C GLU A 368 -6.29 25.01 -5.20
N ILE A 369 -5.98 26.02 -4.36
CA ILE A 369 -6.31 25.98 -2.93
C ILE A 369 -7.59 26.76 -2.71
N ILE A 370 -8.58 26.12 -2.08
CA ILE A 370 -9.83 26.77 -1.68
C ILE A 370 -9.84 26.91 -0.16
N VAL A 371 -9.87 28.16 0.32
CA VAL A 371 -9.88 28.46 1.75
C VAL A 371 -11.31 28.47 2.29
N GLY A 372 -11.56 27.69 3.34
CA GLY A 372 -12.80 27.69 4.10
C GLY A 372 -13.20 26.31 4.62
N PRO A 373 -14.34 26.21 5.34
CA PRO A 373 -14.80 24.94 5.89
C PRO A 373 -15.07 23.90 4.80
N ALA A 374 -14.32 22.79 4.82
CA ALA A 374 -14.35 21.79 3.76
C ALA A 374 -15.77 21.32 3.42
N LEU A 375 -16.60 20.94 4.40
CA LEU A 375 -17.98 20.49 4.13
C LEU A 375 -18.85 21.56 3.45
N LYS A 376 -18.67 22.85 3.77
CA LYS A 376 -19.40 23.94 3.10
C LYS A 376 -18.93 24.13 1.66
N THR A 377 -17.63 23.92 1.41
CA THR A 377 -17.04 23.99 0.07
C THR A 377 -17.50 22.82 -0.79
N LEU A 378 -17.41 21.59 -0.28
CA LEU A 378 -17.83 20.36 -0.96
C LEU A 378 -19.30 20.40 -1.37
N ALA A 379 -20.19 20.89 -0.49
CA ALA A 379 -21.61 21.03 -0.77
C ALA A 379 -21.95 21.94 -1.97
N ARG A 380 -21.01 22.80 -2.40
CA ARG A 380 -21.16 23.68 -3.58
C ARG A 380 -20.65 23.04 -4.87
N PHE A 381 -19.88 21.95 -4.79
CA PHE A 381 -19.39 21.27 -5.98
C PHE A 381 -20.53 20.57 -6.71
N PRO A 382 -20.70 20.82 -8.02
CA PRO A 382 -21.73 20.16 -8.80
C PRO A 382 -21.49 18.65 -8.84
N THR A 383 -22.57 17.86 -8.90
CA THR A 383 -22.50 16.39 -8.96
C THR A 383 -21.73 15.86 -10.16
N GLU A 384 -21.65 16.64 -11.24
CA GLU A 384 -20.92 16.31 -12.46
C GLU A 384 -19.40 16.51 -12.34
N LEU A 385 -18.94 17.23 -11.31
CA LEU A 385 -17.52 17.29 -11.00
C LEU A 385 -17.10 15.96 -10.38
N LYS A 386 -16.32 15.18 -11.15
CA LYS A 386 -15.79 13.89 -10.72
C LYS A 386 -14.28 13.92 -10.56
N PHE A 387 -13.78 13.28 -9.51
CA PHE A 387 -12.36 13.07 -9.25
C PHE A 387 -11.95 11.62 -9.51
N ASP A 388 -10.68 11.43 -9.87
CA ASP A 388 -10.06 10.12 -10.05
C ASP A 388 -9.53 9.55 -8.73
N LEU A 389 -9.05 10.45 -7.86
CA LEU A 389 -8.54 10.16 -6.52
C LEU A 389 -9.02 11.26 -5.57
N ILE A 390 -9.45 10.87 -4.37
CA ILE A 390 -9.73 11.80 -3.27
C ILE A 390 -8.88 11.39 -2.08
N PHE A 391 -8.09 12.32 -1.54
CA PHE A 391 -7.29 12.12 -0.34
C PHE A 391 -7.88 12.92 0.82
N ILE A 392 -8.14 12.26 1.95
CA ILE A 392 -8.75 12.87 3.13
C ILE A 392 -7.78 12.75 4.31
N ASP A 393 -7.11 13.85 4.63
CA ASP A 393 -6.31 14.00 5.85
C ASP A 393 -6.71 15.28 6.60
N ALA A 394 -7.95 15.25 7.09
CA ALA A 394 -8.56 16.32 7.86
C ALA A 394 -8.88 15.87 9.30
N ASP A 395 -9.63 16.71 10.01
CA ASP A 395 -10.17 16.38 11.33
C ASP A 395 -11.05 15.12 11.29
N LYS A 396 -10.96 14.30 12.33
CA LYS A 396 -11.59 12.96 12.35
C LYS A 396 -13.06 12.95 12.83
N PRO A 397 -13.56 13.87 13.67
CA PRO A 397 -14.97 13.84 14.09
C PRO A 397 -16.00 13.84 12.94
N PRO A 398 -15.83 14.63 11.86
CA PRO A 398 -16.76 14.66 10.71
C PRO A 398 -16.34 13.73 9.55
N MET A 399 -15.57 12.67 9.83
CA MET A 399 -15.04 11.80 8.78
C MET A 399 -16.14 11.07 7.97
N THR A 400 -17.30 10.82 8.58
CA THR A 400 -18.45 10.20 7.89
C THR A 400 -19.01 11.14 6.82
N GLU A 401 -19.09 12.42 7.12
CA GLU A 401 -19.56 13.47 6.22
C GLU A 401 -18.56 13.73 5.10
N TYR A 402 -17.25 13.75 5.41
CA TYR A 402 -16.22 13.81 4.37
C TYR A 402 -16.29 12.61 3.42
N PHE A 403 -16.48 11.41 3.96
CA PHE A 403 -16.61 10.21 3.16
C PHE A 403 -17.87 10.25 2.27
N ALA A 404 -19.01 10.72 2.78
CA ALA A 404 -20.24 10.85 2.00
C ALA A 404 -20.05 11.82 0.81
N GLU A 405 -19.41 12.97 1.04
CA GLU A 405 -19.08 13.92 -0.03
C GLU A 405 -18.05 13.36 -1.02
N ALA A 406 -17.02 12.68 -0.52
CA ALA A 406 -16.03 12.02 -1.37
C ALA A 406 -16.69 10.95 -2.25
N LYS A 407 -17.58 10.14 -1.68
CA LYS A 407 -18.35 9.12 -2.41
C LYS A 407 -19.26 9.74 -3.48
N ARG A 408 -19.84 10.92 -3.21
CA ARG A 408 -20.64 11.69 -4.19
C ARG A 408 -19.77 12.22 -5.35
N LEU A 409 -18.54 12.64 -5.06
CA LEU A 409 -17.65 13.35 -5.99
C LEU A 409 -16.61 12.45 -6.68
N ILE A 410 -16.40 11.22 -6.22
CA ILE A 410 -15.52 10.26 -6.90
C ILE A 410 -16.23 9.65 -8.13
N LYS A 411 -15.49 9.37 -9.20
CA LYS A 411 -16.01 8.55 -10.31
C LYS A 411 -16.13 7.07 -9.90
N GLN A 412 -16.93 6.29 -10.63
CA GLN A 412 -16.87 4.82 -10.55
C GLN A 412 -15.47 4.31 -10.90
N GLY A 413 -14.96 3.36 -10.13
CA GLY A 413 -13.58 2.88 -10.18
C GLY A 413 -12.53 3.88 -9.65
N GLY A 414 -12.93 5.06 -9.19
CA GLY A 414 -12.02 6.02 -8.55
C GLY A 414 -11.69 5.62 -7.12
N VAL A 415 -10.61 6.19 -6.59
CA VAL A 415 -10.04 5.83 -5.28
C VAL A 415 -10.30 6.92 -4.26
N ILE A 416 -10.66 6.51 -3.04
CA ILE A 416 -10.65 7.38 -1.86
C ILE A 416 -9.62 6.82 -0.88
N ILE A 417 -8.68 7.66 -0.45
CA ILE A 417 -7.72 7.36 0.61
C ILE A 417 -8.06 8.21 1.82
N LEU A 418 -8.28 7.58 2.97
CA LEU A 418 -8.50 8.27 4.24
C LEU A 418 -7.31 7.99 5.16
N ASP A 419 -6.63 9.04 5.61
CA ASP A 419 -5.46 8.92 6.46
C ASP A 419 -5.81 8.94 7.95
N ASN A 420 -4.95 8.29 8.74
CA ASN A 420 -5.01 8.22 10.19
C ASN A 420 -6.34 7.62 10.70
N VAL A 421 -6.71 6.45 10.17
CA VAL A 421 -7.95 5.72 10.54
C VAL A 421 -7.74 4.72 11.66
N VAL A 422 -6.49 4.41 12.05
CA VAL A 422 -6.22 3.42 13.10
C VAL A 422 -6.03 4.09 14.46
N LEU A 423 -5.44 5.30 14.49
CA LEU A 423 -5.23 6.14 15.67
C LEU A 423 -4.52 5.38 16.79
N ASN A 424 -3.32 4.86 16.52
CA ASN A 424 -2.53 4.05 17.46
C ASN A 424 -3.28 2.81 18.01
N GLY A 425 -4.27 2.31 17.27
CA GLY A 425 -5.10 1.16 17.64
C GLY A 425 -6.24 1.49 18.60
N ASP A 426 -6.46 2.76 18.95
CA ASP A 426 -7.52 3.18 19.88
C ASP A 426 -8.92 2.96 19.30
N VAL A 427 -9.06 3.01 17.98
CA VAL A 427 -10.34 2.76 17.29
C VAL A 427 -10.91 1.38 17.65
N ALA A 428 -10.04 0.38 17.80
CA ALA A 428 -10.40 -0.99 18.11
C ALA A 428 -10.52 -1.32 19.62
N LYS A 429 -10.24 -0.38 20.52
CA LYS A 429 -10.33 -0.62 21.97
C LYS A 429 -11.77 -0.53 22.47
N GLU A 430 -12.26 -1.54 23.16
CA GLU A 430 -13.60 -1.49 23.76
C GLU A 430 -13.75 -0.29 24.73
N HIS A 431 -12.73 -0.12 25.59
CA HIS A 431 -12.66 0.96 26.56
C HIS A 431 -11.48 1.88 26.23
N LEU A 432 -11.75 3.18 26.10
CA LEU A 432 -10.73 4.19 25.83
C LEU A 432 -10.03 4.58 27.14
N PRO A 433 -8.70 4.75 27.15
CA PRO A 433 -7.97 5.20 28.33
C PRO A 433 -8.50 6.54 28.86
N ASP A 434 -8.60 6.67 30.18
CA ASP A 434 -8.97 7.94 30.82
C ASP A 434 -7.97 9.07 30.54
N THR A 435 -6.73 8.71 30.20
CA THR A 435 -5.66 9.62 29.81
C THR A 435 -5.85 10.24 28.43
N LEU A 436 -6.75 9.72 27.58
CA LEU A 436 -7.08 10.36 26.32
C LEU A 436 -7.89 11.64 26.56
N SER A 437 -7.52 12.70 25.84
CA SER A 437 -8.30 13.94 25.85
C SER A 437 -9.70 13.71 25.28
N ASP A 438 -10.65 14.57 25.64
CA ASP A 438 -12.01 14.50 25.10
C ASP A 438 -12.02 14.62 23.57
N TYR A 439 -11.14 15.44 23.00
CA TYR A 439 -11.00 15.55 21.56
C TYR A 439 -10.45 14.26 20.91
N ASP A 440 -9.48 13.58 21.54
CA ASP A 440 -8.98 12.30 21.04
C ASP A 440 -10.07 11.21 21.09
N LYS A 441 -10.90 11.21 22.13
CA LYS A 441 -12.07 10.33 22.22
C LYS A 441 -13.07 10.63 21.10
N GLU A 442 -13.31 11.90 20.77
CA GLU A 442 -14.18 12.27 19.64
C GLU A 442 -13.61 11.88 18.28
N LYS A 443 -12.28 11.95 18.09
CA LYS A 443 -11.63 11.41 16.88
C LYS A 443 -11.91 9.92 16.71
N VAL A 444 -11.74 9.14 17.77
CA VAL A 444 -12.04 7.69 17.76
C VAL A 444 -13.51 7.45 17.41
N LYS A 445 -14.44 8.17 18.05
CA LYS A 445 -15.88 8.04 17.74
C LYS A 445 -16.18 8.40 16.28
N GLY A 446 -15.53 9.42 15.72
CA GLY A 446 -15.64 9.80 14.31
C GLY A 446 -15.28 8.67 13.36
N ILE A 447 -14.14 8.00 13.58
CA ILE A 447 -13.74 6.85 12.77
C ILE A 447 -14.67 5.65 12.97
N ARG A 448 -15.15 5.40 14.19
CA ARG A 448 -16.15 4.34 14.42
C ARG A 448 -17.45 4.60 13.65
N ARG A 449 -17.92 5.85 13.60
CA ARG A 449 -19.08 6.22 12.77
C ARG A 449 -18.82 5.98 11.28
N LEU A 450 -17.63 6.34 10.79
CA LEU A 450 -17.20 6.06 9.42
C LEU A 450 -17.27 4.55 9.12
N LEU A 451 -16.65 3.71 9.96
CA LEU A 451 -16.64 2.26 9.76
C LEU A 451 -18.06 1.67 9.74
N ASN A 452 -18.95 2.16 10.60
CA ASN A 452 -20.36 1.78 10.57
C ASN A 452 -21.07 2.23 9.29
N SER A 453 -20.74 3.40 8.75
CA SER A 453 -21.34 3.90 7.50
C SER A 453 -20.91 3.12 6.25
N ILE A 454 -19.71 2.53 6.27
CA ILE A 454 -19.18 1.72 5.16
C ILE A 454 -19.65 0.27 5.26
N LYS A 455 -19.91 -0.23 6.47
CA LYS A 455 -20.34 -1.61 6.68
C LYS A 455 -21.66 -1.90 5.99
N GLY A 456 -21.62 -2.74 4.96
CA GLY A 456 -22.79 -3.07 4.14
C GLY A 456 -23.13 -2.01 3.08
N ASP A 457 -22.24 -1.05 2.83
CA ASP A 457 -22.37 -0.13 1.70
C ASP A 457 -21.97 -0.86 0.41
N ASP A 458 -22.97 -1.28 -0.36
CA ASP A 458 -22.80 -2.03 -1.61
C ASP A 458 -22.23 -1.18 -2.74
N GLU A 459 -22.03 0.13 -2.54
CA GLU A 459 -21.48 1.02 -3.56
C GLU A 459 -19.96 1.15 -3.50
N VAL A 460 -19.31 0.61 -2.46
CA VAL A 460 -17.85 0.68 -2.29
C VAL A 460 -17.26 -0.67 -1.90
N ASP A 461 -15.98 -0.87 -2.18
CA ASP A 461 -15.15 -1.87 -1.51
C ASP A 461 -14.02 -1.15 -0.77
N ALA A 462 -13.64 -1.65 0.42
CA ALA A 462 -12.66 -1.00 1.26
C ALA A 462 -11.73 -1.99 1.98
N THR A 463 -10.60 -1.48 2.45
CA THR A 463 -9.71 -2.14 3.41
C THR A 463 -8.90 -1.11 4.18
N THR A 464 -8.40 -1.46 5.36
CA THR A 464 -7.44 -0.65 6.11
C THR A 464 -6.09 -1.32 6.07
N ILE A 465 -5.04 -0.57 5.69
CA ILE A 465 -3.65 -1.01 5.83
C ILE A 465 -3.02 -0.26 7.00
N SER A 466 -2.77 -1.03 8.06
CA SER A 466 -2.04 -0.60 9.25
C SER A 466 -0.55 -0.41 8.90
N THR A 467 0.00 0.78 9.18
CA THR A 467 1.38 1.14 8.88
C THR A 467 2.20 1.41 10.14
N ALA A 468 3.51 1.16 10.06
CA ALA A 468 4.45 1.52 11.09
C ALA A 468 5.73 2.10 10.48
N ASP A 469 6.09 3.30 10.91
CA ASP A 469 7.24 4.06 10.42
C ASP A 469 7.79 4.99 11.51
N GLU A 470 8.63 5.97 11.12
CA GLU A 470 9.19 6.97 12.03
C GLU A 470 8.13 7.85 12.74
N LYS A 471 6.87 7.85 12.32
CA LYS A 471 5.75 8.56 12.99
C LYS A 471 4.95 7.65 13.92
N GLY A 472 5.30 6.37 13.99
CA GLY A 472 4.69 5.37 14.85
C GLY A 472 3.65 4.52 14.12
N TYR A 473 2.70 4.01 14.89
CA TYR A 473 1.66 3.12 14.42
C TYR A 473 0.37 3.88 14.08
N ASP A 474 -0.09 3.75 12.83
CA ASP A 474 -1.40 4.20 12.38
C ASP A 474 -1.85 3.34 11.16
N GLY A 475 -2.52 3.94 10.19
CA GLY A 475 -2.84 3.31 8.92
C GLY A 475 -3.76 4.17 8.07
N PHE A 476 -3.90 3.79 6.81
CA PHE A 476 -4.81 4.42 5.87
C PHE A 476 -5.92 3.45 5.45
N MET A 477 -7.08 3.99 5.13
CA MET A 477 -8.15 3.26 4.47
C MET A 477 -8.06 3.45 2.96
N TYR A 478 -8.09 2.36 2.21
CA TYR A 478 -8.18 2.35 0.76
C TYR A 478 -9.59 1.95 0.36
N VAL A 479 -10.28 2.82 -0.38
CA VAL A 479 -11.66 2.61 -0.83
C VAL A 479 -11.74 2.78 -2.34
N ILE A 480 -12.49 1.92 -3.01
CA ILE A 480 -12.88 2.10 -4.41
C ILE A 480 -14.40 2.25 -4.51
N ARG A 481 -14.84 3.11 -5.43
CA ARG A 481 -16.25 3.18 -5.83
C ARG A 481 -16.54 2.08 -6.85
N LYS A 482 -17.54 1.25 -6.60
CA LYS A 482 -17.98 0.19 -7.52
C LYS A 482 -18.61 0.76 -8.80
#